data_AF-A0A7Z9G5J1-F1
#
_entry.id   AF-A0A7Z9G5J1-F1
#
_cell.length_a   1.000
_cell.length_b   1.000
_cell.length_c   1.000
_cell.angle_alpha   90.00
_cell.angle_beta   90.00
_cell.angle_gamma   90.00
#
_symmetry.space_group_name_H-M   'P 1'
#
loop_
_entity.id
_entity.type
_entity.pdbx_description
1 polymer ?
#
loop_
_entity_poly.entity_id
_entity_poly.type
_entity_poly.pdbx_seq_one_letter_code
_entity_poly.pdbx_strand_id
1 'polypeptide(L)'
;MIGQDAMVLKHRQLVNELYLLIQTLDPATFKAELSSAAEEMMERVKERVNELLENHPVPDGIKDQLQLLKETFEQRKETFGQRKSQLQLDAKEEWRKLFNRLQPAYEGIAQSLRERNLSVPILRQTNYTRSIFHAINGLWALAMIQHGFGYWGNIITVSLMLTAAVVCEIGRRISPAWNKKLMTMFASVAHPHETYKVNSATWYLLALAILASFVPPMGQAIAVVVLGLSDPAAGIIGRRYGRLKLVGNKSLIGSTAFVLTAFMAAMGVLAIYYPHVALGHMLIIAMVTAFCGTIAELFTLGLDDNFTIPVVVGFATAVTLAFL
;
A
#
# COMPACT_ATOMS: atom_id res chain seq x y z
N MET A 1 -28.49 -22.53 -7.90
CA MET A 1 -27.77 -21.39 -8.52
C MET A 1 -28.33 -20.05 -8.04
N ILE A 2 -29.61 -19.73 -8.24
CA ILE A 2 -30.22 -18.42 -7.89
C ILE A 2 -29.98 -17.97 -6.42
N GLY A 3 -30.02 -18.88 -5.44
CA GLY A 3 -29.78 -18.55 -4.03
C GLY A 3 -28.31 -18.24 -3.69
N GLN A 4 -27.34 -18.82 -4.41
CA GLN A 4 -25.92 -18.52 -4.20
C GLN A 4 -25.56 -17.14 -4.76
N ASP A 5 -26.12 -16.76 -5.91
CA ASP A 5 -25.85 -15.47 -6.55
C ASP A 5 -26.43 -14.30 -5.72
N ALA A 6 -27.64 -14.46 -5.19
CA ALA A 6 -28.26 -13.47 -4.30
C ALA A 6 -27.49 -13.29 -2.99
N MET A 7 -26.99 -14.39 -2.42
CA MET A 7 -26.15 -14.36 -1.23
C MET A 7 -24.84 -13.63 -1.49
N VAL A 8 -24.14 -13.96 -2.59
CA VAL A 8 -22.89 -13.31 -3.00
C VAL A 8 -23.08 -11.80 -3.20
N LEU A 9 -24.21 -11.39 -3.79
CA LEU A 9 -24.54 -9.99 -4.01
C LEU A 9 -24.66 -9.21 -2.69
N LYS A 10 -25.37 -9.77 -1.70
CA LYS A 10 -25.53 -9.14 -0.38
C LYS A 10 -24.22 -9.01 0.38
N HIS A 11 -23.36 -10.03 0.33
CA HIS A 11 -22.03 -9.98 0.96
C HIS A 11 -21.13 -8.94 0.27
N ARG A 12 -21.20 -8.83 -1.07
CA ARG A 12 -20.48 -7.78 -1.82
C ARG A 12 -20.99 -6.38 -1.48
N GLN A 13 -22.29 -6.19 -1.33
CA GLN A 13 -22.88 -4.91 -0.90
C GLN A 13 -22.37 -4.51 0.48
N LEU A 14 -22.44 -5.41 1.47
CA LEU A 14 -21.92 -5.15 2.81
C LEU A 14 -20.44 -4.73 2.77
N VAL A 15 -19.61 -5.45 2.02
CA VAL A 15 -18.18 -5.13 1.93
C VAL A 15 -17.93 -3.78 1.29
N ASN A 16 -18.69 -3.41 0.26
CA ASN A 16 -18.57 -2.09 -0.36
C ASN A 16 -19.03 -0.96 0.59
N GLU A 17 -20.12 -1.16 1.33
CA GLU A 17 -20.61 -0.19 2.32
C GLU A 17 -19.62 -0.04 3.48
N LEU A 18 -19.10 -1.15 3.99
CA LEU A 18 -18.08 -1.16 5.04
C LEU A 18 -16.78 -0.50 4.55
N TYR A 19 -16.37 -0.75 3.30
CA TYR A 19 -15.23 -0.08 2.67
C TYR A 19 -15.41 1.43 2.65
N LEU A 20 -16.56 1.91 2.18
CA LEU A 20 -16.88 3.35 2.10
C LEU A 20 -16.94 3.99 3.48
N LEU A 21 -17.52 3.30 4.46
CA LEU A 21 -17.54 3.73 5.86
C LEU A 21 -16.10 3.89 6.38
N ILE A 22 -15.25 2.87 6.24
CA ILE A 22 -13.87 2.91 6.71
C ILE A 22 -13.08 4.04 6.01
N GLN A 23 -13.30 4.26 4.71
CA GLN A 23 -12.66 5.39 4.00
C GLN A 23 -13.12 6.76 4.52
N THR A 24 -14.40 6.90 4.81
CA THR A 24 -14.96 8.14 5.37
C THR A 24 -14.40 8.42 6.78
N LEU A 25 -14.10 7.35 7.52
CA LEU A 25 -13.54 7.39 8.86
C LEU A 25 -12.01 7.45 8.92
N ASP A 26 -11.30 7.45 7.78
CA ASP A 26 -9.83 7.46 7.79
C ASP A 26 -9.31 8.69 8.54
N PRO A 27 -8.58 8.52 9.65
CA PRO A 27 -8.08 9.63 10.47
C PRO A 27 -7.23 10.66 9.70
N ALA A 28 -6.59 10.24 8.60
CA ALA A 28 -5.79 11.11 7.74
C ALA A 28 -6.63 12.04 6.86
N THR A 29 -7.89 11.67 6.57
CA THR A 29 -8.79 12.40 5.66
C THR A 29 -10.07 12.90 6.32
N PHE A 30 -10.38 12.43 7.52
CA PHE A 30 -11.61 12.74 8.24
C PHE A 30 -11.82 14.24 8.42
N LYS A 31 -13.05 14.68 8.12
CA LYS A 31 -13.53 16.04 8.34
C LYS A 31 -14.74 15.99 9.26
N ALA A 32 -14.84 16.92 10.21
CA ALA A 32 -15.95 16.97 11.15
C ALA A 32 -17.32 17.08 10.45
N GLU A 33 -17.38 17.74 9.30
CA GLU A 33 -18.59 17.88 8.45
C GLU A 33 -19.10 16.53 7.91
N LEU A 34 -18.25 15.51 7.80
CA LEU A 34 -18.63 14.18 7.33
C LEU A 34 -19.18 13.28 8.44
N SER A 35 -19.22 13.75 9.70
CA SER A 35 -19.65 12.94 10.84
C SER A 35 -21.09 12.41 10.66
N SER A 36 -22.01 13.26 10.22
CA SER A 36 -23.42 12.86 10.00
C SER A 36 -23.55 11.83 8.89
N ALA A 37 -22.82 12.00 7.78
CA ALA A 37 -22.80 11.04 6.69
C ALA A 37 -22.19 9.70 7.11
N ALA A 38 -21.14 9.73 7.95
CA ALA A 38 -20.52 8.53 8.50
C ALA A 38 -21.46 7.79 9.48
N GLU A 39 -22.23 8.51 10.29
CA GLU A 39 -23.26 7.92 11.15
C GLU A 39 -24.37 7.24 10.35
N GLU A 40 -24.85 7.87 9.29
CA GLU A 40 -25.86 7.30 8.40
C GLU A 40 -25.34 6.03 7.67
N MET A 41 -24.09 6.06 7.20
CA MET A 41 -23.42 4.88 6.63
C MET A 41 -23.29 3.76 7.67
N MET A 42 -22.95 4.10 8.91
CA MET A 42 -22.79 3.13 9.99
C MET A 42 -24.11 2.43 10.31
N GLU A 43 -25.23 3.16 10.43
CA GLU A 43 -26.54 2.55 10.68
C GLU A 43 -26.97 1.62 9.54
N ARG A 44 -26.75 2.02 8.27
CA ARG A 44 -26.99 1.13 7.12
C ARG A 44 -26.17 -0.17 7.20
N VAL A 45 -24.88 -0.07 7.52
CA VAL A 45 -24.01 -1.24 7.67
C VAL A 45 -24.51 -2.12 8.82
N LYS A 46 -24.92 -1.51 9.94
CA LYS A 46 -25.44 -2.23 11.12
C LYS A 46 -26.72 -3.01 10.80
N GLU A 47 -27.68 -2.39 10.13
CA GLU A 47 -28.91 -3.04 9.67
C GLU A 47 -28.59 -4.23 8.77
N ARG A 48 -27.66 -4.07 7.83
CA ARG A 48 -27.23 -5.14 6.91
C ARG A 48 -26.55 -6.31 7.64
N VAL A 49 -25.69 -6.02 8.62
CA VAL A 49 -25.04 -7.04 9.45
C VAL A 49 -26.08 -7.87 10.20
N ASN A 50 -27.08 -7.21 10.81
CA ASN A 50 -28.17 -7.90 11.50
C ASN A 50 -29.01 -8.76 10.54
N GLU A 51 -29.38 -8.21 9.38
CA GLU A 51 -30.15 -8.94 8.35
C GLU A 51 -29.42 -10.22 7.91
N LEU A 52 -28.10 -10.16 7.72
CA LEU A 52 -27.29 -11.31 7.33
C LEU A 52 -27.14 -12.35 8.43
N LEU A 53 -27.03 -11.94 9.69
CA LEU A 53 -26.93 -12.85 10.83
C LEU A 53 -28.26 -13.59 11.12
N GLU A 54 -29.40 -12.97 10.84
CA GLU A 54 -30.74 -13.52 11.14
C GLU A 54 -31.34 -14.35 10.01
N ASN A 55 -31.15 -13.94 8.75
CA ASN A 55 -31.97 -14.45 7.64
C ASN A 55 -31.23 -15.27 6.58
N HIS A 56 -29.91 -15.44 6.69
CA HIS A 56 -29.11 -16.14 5.68
C HIS A 56 -28.13 -17.14 6.31
N PRO A 57 -27.91 -18.33 5.71
CA PRO A 57 -26.84 -19.22 6.14
C PRO A 57 -25.48 -18.57 5.85
N VAL A 58 -24.88 -17.94 6.86
CA VAL A 58 -23.56 -17.32 6.76
C VAL A 58 -22.48 -18.41 6.86
N PRO A 59 -21.45 -18.44 5.99
CA PRO A 59 -20.33 -19.34 6.16
C PRO A 59 -19.62 -19.07 7.48
N ASP A 60 -19.17 -20.11 8.19
CA ASP A 60 -18.64 -20.00 9.56
C ASP A 60 -17.54 -18.92 9.69
N GLY A 61 -16.61 -18.82 8.73
CA GLY A 61 -15.55 -17.80 8.75
C GLY A 61 -16.01 -16.34 8.57
N ILE A 62 -17.20 -16.11 7.98
CA ILE A 62 -17.80 -14.77 7.85
C ILE A 62 -18.65 -14.45 9.08
N LYS A 63 -19.29 -15.45 9.68
CA LYS A 63 -20.20 -15.27 10.82
C LYS A 63 -19.49 -14.65 12.03
N ASP A 64 -18.29 -15.12 12.34
CA ASP A 64 -17.47 -14.57 13.44
C ASP A 64 -17.13 -13.10 13.20
N GLN A 65 -16.82 -12.73 11.95
CA GLN A 65 -16.51 -11.34 11.58
C GLN A 65 -17.75 -10.44 11.65
N LEU A 66 -18.92 -10.95 11.26
CA LEU A 66 -20.19 -10.23 11.40
C LEU A 66 -20.58 -10.02 12.86
N GLN A 67 -20.34 -11.01 13.74
CA GLN A 67 -20.54 -10.87 15.17
C GLN A 67 -19.61 -9.81 15.76
N LEU A 68 -18.32 -9.83 15.41
CA LEU A 68 -17.35 -8.83 15.83
C LEU A 68 -17.75 -7.40 15.38
N LEU A 69 -18.27 -7.25 14.16
CA LEU A 69 -18.81 -5.97 13.67
C LEU A 69 -20.01 -5.52 14.50
N LYS A 70 -20.96 -6.43 14.78
CA LYS A 70 -22.14 -6.14 15.60
C LYS A 70 -21.75 -5.66 17.00
N GLU A 71 -20.84 -6.36 17.67
CA GLU A 71 -20.31 -5.98 18.97
C GLU A 71 -19.62 -4.61 18.94
N THR A 72 -18.83 -4.35 17.89
CA THR A 72 -18.14 -3.07 17.68
C THR A 72 -19.13 -1.91 17.58
N PHE A 73 -20.24 -2.09 16.86
CA PHE A 73 -21.27 -1.06 16.72
C PHE A 73 -22.11 -0.88 18.00
N GLU A 74 -22.43 -1.95 18.74
CA GLU A 74 -23.19 -1.84 19.98
C GLU A 74 -22.38 -1.17 21.11
N GLN A 75 -21.09 -1.48 21.26
CA GLN A 75 -20.21 -0.82 22.26
C GLN A 75 -20.15 0.71 22.08
N ARG A 76 -20.22 1.20 20.84
CA ARG A 76 -20.27 2.64 20.55
C ARG A 76 -21.58 3.26 21.04
N LYS A 77 -22.72 2.59 20.84
CA LYS A 77 -24.04 3.10 21.23
C LYS A 77 -24.11 3.37 22.74
N GLU A 78 -23.54 2.48 23.55
CA GLU A 78 -23.47 2.65 25.02
C GLU A 78 -22.54 3.81 25.43
N THR A 79 -21.39 3.94 24.77
CA THR A 79 -20.41 5.00 25.07
C THR A 79 -20.90 6.39 24.65
N PHE A 80 -21.63 6.48 23.54
CA PHE A 80 -22.12 7.76 22.98
C PHE A 80 -23.42 8.24 23.61
N GLY A 81 -24.31 7.32 24.01
CA GLY A 81 -25.54 7.65 24.74
C GLY A 81 -25.28 8.35 26.08
N GLN A 82 -24.10 8.15 26.67
CA GLN A 82 -23.70 8.74 27.97
C GLN A 82 -22.87 10.02 27.87
N ARG A 83 -22.25 10.35 26.72
CA ARG A 83 -21.25 11.44 26.58
C ARG A 83 -21.65 12.57 25.62
N LYS A 84 -22.87 13.10 25.74
CA LYS A 84 -23.37 14.16 24.83
C LYS A 84 -22.76 15.57 25.04
N SER A 85 -21.70 15.75 25.83
CA SER A 85 -21.26 17.10 26.25
C SER A 85 -19.75 17.41 26.30
N GLN A 86 -18.87 16.72 25.56
CA GLN A 86 -17.44 17.11 25.52
C GLN A 86 -16.89 17.22 24.09
N LEU A 87 -16.37 18.43 23.81
CA LEU A 87 -15.55 18.96 22.70
C LEU A 87 -15.16 18.02 21.53
N GLN A 88 -15.19 18.58 20.31
CA GLN A 88 -14.79 17.99 19.01
C GLN A 88 -13.50 17.14 18.99
N LEU A 89 -12.57 17.35 19.93
CA LEU A 89 -11.36 16.53 20.09
C LEU A 89 -11.67 15.09 20.52
N ASP A 90 -12.68 14.87 21.36
CA ASP A 90 -13.11 13.53 21.81
C ASP A 90 -13.73 12.75 20.63
N ALA A 91 -14.47 13.43 19.75
CA ALA A 91 -15.09 12.82 18.57
C ALA A 91 -14.06 12.26 17.58
N LYS A 92 -12.96 12.97 17.30
CA LYS A 92 -11.94 12.51 16.36
C LYS A 92 -11.21 11.27 16.88
N GLU A 93 -10.92 11.23 18.18
CA GLU A 93 -10.27 10.10 18.82
C GLU A 93 -11.17 8.86 18.85
N GLU A 94 -12.46 9.05 19.10
CA GLU A 94 -13.46 7.98 19.04
C GLU A 94 -13.65 7.42 17.62
N TRP A 95 -13.71 8.29 16.60
CA TRP A 95 -13.73 7.84 15.21
C TRP A 95 -12.47 7.07 14.82
N ARG A 96 -11.30 7.47 15.33
CA ARG A 96 -10.05 6.74 15.15
C ARG A 96 -10.09 5.35 15.79
N LYS A 97 -10.63 5.23 17.00
CA LYS A 97 -10.82 3.93 17.67
C LYS A 97 -11.77 3.02 16.87
N LEU A 98 -12.88 3.56 16.38
CA LEU A 98 -13.82 2.81 15.54
C LEU A 98 -13.15 2.34 14.25
N PHE A 99 -12.47 3.24 13.54
CA PHE A 99 -11.70 2.92 12.33
C PHE A 99 -10.73 1.75 12.58
N ASN A 100 -9.94 1.80 13.66
CA ASN A 100 -9.00 0.74 14.01
C ASN A 100 -9.69 -0.62 14.30
N ARG A 101 -10.93 -0.62 14.82
CA ARG A 101 -11.70 -1.83 15.11
C ARG A 101 -12.39 -2.41 13.88
N LEU A 102 -12.80 -1.57 12.93
CA LEU A 102 -13.47 -2.02 11.69
C LEU A 102 -12.50 -2.66 10.69
N GLN A 103 -11.23 -2.27 10.71
CA GLN A 103 -10.23 -2.76 9.76
C GLN A 103 -10.01 -4.28 9.79
N PRO A 104 -9.75 -4.93 10.95
CA PRO A 104 -9.56 -6.39 10.99
C PRO A 104 -10.80 -7.14 10.49
N ALA A 105 -11.99 -6.65 10.85
CA ALA A 105 -13.25 -7.25 10.43
C ALA A 105 -13.46 -7.15 8.91
N TYR A 106 -13.16 -6.00 8.32
CA TYR A 106 -13.17 -5.83 6.87
C TYR A 106 -12.23 -6.79 6.16
N GLU A 107 -10.96 -6.90 6.59
CA GLU A 107 -10.00 -7.80 5.94
C GLU A 107 -10.38 -9.27 6.11
N GLY A 108 -10.94 -9.68 7.26
CA GLY A 108 -11.43 -11.05 7.46
C GLY A 108 -12.56 -11.43 6.50
N ILE A 109 -13.55 -10.53 6.32
CA ILE A 109 -14.63 -10.73 5.34
C ILE A 109 -14.08 -10.69 3.91
N ALA A 110 -13.21 -9.71 3.61
CA ALA A 110 -12.61 -9.57 2.29
C ALA A 110 -11.78 -10.80 1.90
N GLN A 111 -11.00 -11.37 2.82
CA GLN A 111 -10.25 -12.60 2.60
C GLN A 111 -11.17 -13.77 2.27
N SER A 112 -12.21 -13.98 3.09
CA SER A 112 -13.20 -15.06 2.90
C SER A 112 -13.90 -14.98 1.54
N LEU A 113 -14.11 -13.77 1.01
CA LEU A 113 -14.68 -13.54 -0.32
C LEU A 113 -13.64 -13.73 -1.44
N ARG A 114 -12.39 -13.30 -1.23
CA ARG A 114 -11.29 -13.52 -2.19
C ARG A 114 -11.02 -15.02 -2.41
N GLU A 115 -11.08 -15.83 -1.36
CA GLU A 115 -10.97 -17.30 -1.44
C GLU A 115 -12.07 -17.93 -2.31
N ARG A 116 -13.18 -17.22 -2.52
CA ARG A 116 -14.30 -17.61 -3.38
C ARG A 116 -14.25 -16.97 -4.77
N ASN A 117 -13.08 -16.47 -5.18
CA ASN A 117 -12.86 -15.76 -6.45
C ASN A 117 -13.72 -14.50 -6.65
N LEU A 118 -14.17 -13.86 -5.56
CA LEU A 118 -14.91 -12.61 -5.64
C LEU A 118 -13.96 -11.42 -5.50
N SER A 119 -13.99 -10.54 -6.50
CA SER A 119 -13.28 -9.27 -6.45
C SER A 119 -13.91 -8.35 -5.40
N VAL A 120 -13.11 -7.95 -4.41
CA VAL A 120 -13.47 -7.01 -3.35
C VAL A 120 -12.45 -5.88 -3.28
N PRO A 121 -12.84 -4.66 -2.88
CA PRO A 121 -11.90 -3.55 -2.73
C PRO A 121 -10.75 -3.89 -1.76
N ILE A 122 -9.58 -3.28 -1.98
CA ILE A 122 -8.43 -3.41 -1.08
C ILE A 122 -8.39 -2.16 -0.20
N LEU A 123 -8.30 -2.35 1.12
CA LEU A 123 -8.17 -1.26 2.06
C LEU A 123 -6.69 -0.80 2.13
N ARG A 124 -6.34 0.28 1.42
CA ARG A 124 -4.98 0.86 1.49
C ARG A 124 -4.88 1.82 2.66
N GLN A 125 -4.12 1.46 3.69
CA GLN A 125 -3.93 2.29 4.88
C GLN A 125 -2.81 3.32 4.69
N THR A 126 -2.90 4.46 5.39
CA THR A 126 -1.81 5.43 5.48
C THR A 126 -0.79 4.96 6.52
N ASN A 127 0.19 4.16 6.11
CA ASN A 127 1.29 3.73 7.00
C ASN A 127 2.53 4.62 6.83
N TYR A 128 2.67 5.61 7.71
CA TYR A 128 3.84 6.50 7.73
C TYR A 128 5.13 5.76 8.09
N THR A 129 5.09 4.73 8.94
CA THR A 129 6.24 3.88 9.26
C THR A 129 6.78 3.18 8.02
N ARG A 130 5.88 2.62 7.20
CA ARG A 130 6.26 2.03 5.91
C ARG A 130 6.84 3.09 4.96
N SER A 131 6.26 4.28 4.94
CA SER A 131 6.76 5.39 4.12
C SER A 131 8.19 5.80 4.51
N ILE A 132 8.48 5.90 5.81
CA ILE A 132 9.83 6.16 6.34
C ILE A 132 10.77 4.99 6.00
N PHE A 133 10.30 3.75 6.16
CA PHE A 133 11.09 2.56 5.82
C PHE A 133 11.47 2.52 4.33
N HIS A 134 10.56 2.89 3.41
CA HIS A 134 10.86 3.05 1.98
C HIS A 134 11.96 4.08 1.75
N ALA A 135 11.85 5.27 2.36
CA ALA A 135 12.85 6.33 2.20
C ALA A 135 14.22 5.91 2.72
N ILE A 136 14.28 5.31 3.91
CA ILE A 136 15.54 4.82 4.51
C ILE A 136 16.17 3.73 3.64
N ASN A 137 15.39 2.76 3.17
CA ASN A 137 15.91 1.70 2.30
C ASN A 137 16.36 2.21 0.94
N GLY A 138 15.66 3.20 0.36
CA GLY A 138 16.07 3.85 -0.88
C GLY A 138 17.41 4.58 -0.73
N LEU A 139 17.59 5.33 0.36
CA LEU A 139 18.85 6.01 0.67
C LEU A 139 19.99 5.03 1.01
N TRP A 140 19.69 3.94 1.72
CA TRP A 140 20.67 2.90 2.00
C TRP A 140 21.11 2.18 0.71
N ALA A 141 20.16 1.85 -0.17
CA ALA A 141 20.48 1.27 -1.47
C ALA A 141 21.29 2.24 -2.34
N LEU A 142 20.95 3.54 -2.34
CA LEU A 142 21.75 4.57 -3.00
C LEU A 142 23.19 4.59 -2.47
N ALA A 143 23.37 4.57 -1.15
CA ALA A 143 24.69 4.54 -0.53
C ALA A 143 25.49 3.28 -0.94
N MET A 144 24.85 2.11 -1.00
CA MET A 144 25.49 0.88 -1.52
C MET A 144 25.84 0.99 -3.00
N ILE A 145 24.99 1.58 -3.84
CA ILE A 145 25.27 1.76 -5.27
C ILE A 145 26.46 2.70 -5.49
N GLN A 146 26.53 3.81 -4.73
CA GLN A 146 27.55 4.85 -4.92
C GLN A 146 28.86 4.60 -4.17
N HIS A 147 28.80 3.93 -3.02
CA HIS A 147 29.94 3.79 -2.09
C HIS A 147 30.17 2.36 -1.61
N GLY A 148 29.41 1.39 -2.14
CA GLY A 148 29.53 -0.01 -1.76
C GLY A 148 30.76 -0.70 -2.35
N PHE A 149 30.64 -2.00 -2.55
CA PHE A 149 31.78 -2.89 -2.81
C PHE A 149 32.14 -3.01 -4.31
N GLY A 150 31.85 -1.98 -5.09
CA GLY A 150 31.95 -2.00 -6.56
C GLY A 150 30.91 -2.90 -7.23
N TYR A 151 31.02 -3.07 -8.55
CA TYR A 151 30.01 -3.78 -9.35
C TYR A 151 29.77 -5.22 -8.86
N TRP A 152 30.82 -6.04 -8.77
CA TRP A 152 30.70 -7.43 -8.35
C TRP A 152 30.28 -7.56 -6.88
N GLY A 153 30.81 -6.72 -6.01
CA GLY A 153 30.46 -6.75 -4.59
C GLY A 153 28.97 -6.42 -4.38
N ASN A 154 28.44 -5.41 -5.07
CA ASN A 154 27.02 -5.06 -5.00
C ASN A 154 26.12 -6.19 -5.52
N ILE A 155 26.49 -6.84 -6.63
CA ILE A 155 25.76 -8.02 -7.15
C ILE A 155 25.76 -9.15 -6.12
N ILE A 156 26.90 -9.47 -5.52
CA ILE A 156 27.01 -10.53 -4.52
C ILE A 156 26.14 -10.20 -3.30
N THR A 157 26.26 -8.98 -2.76
CA THR A 157 25.46 -8.55 -1.60
C THR A 157 23.97 -8.66 -1.86
N VAL A 158 23.47 -8.11 -2.97
CA VAL A 158 22.05 -8.15 -3.30
C VAL A 158 21.58 -9.59 -3.57
N SER A 159 22.40 -10.42 -4.22
CA SER A 159 22.07 -11.83 -4.48
C SER A 159 21.95 -12.64 -3.19
N LEU A 160 22.83 -12.40 -2.21
CA LEU A 160 22.76 -13.03 -0.90
C LEU A 160 21.49 -12.59 -0.14
N MET A 161 21.16 -11.29 -0.17
CA MET A 161 19.94 -10.77 0.45
C MET A 161 18.68 -11.34 -0.19
N LEU A 162 18.62 -11.40 -1.53
CA LEU A 162 17.50 -12.01 -2.26
C LEU A 162 17.36 -13.49 -1.93
N THR A 163 18.48 -14.23 -1.89
CA THR A 163 18.48 -15.65 -1.51
C THR A 163 17.90 -15.84 -0.11
N ALA A 164 18.35 -15.03 0.87
CA ALA A 164 17.81 -15.06 2.22
C ALA A 164 16.31 -14.75 2.25
N ALA A 165 15.84 -13.75 1.49
CA ALA A 165 14.42 -13.40 1.41
C ALA A 165 13.57 -14.52 0.78
N VAL A 166 14.06 -15.18 -0.27
CA VAL A 166 13.39 -16.33 -0.91
C VAL A 166 13.34 -17.52 0.05
N VAL A 167 14.42 -17.83 0.76
CA VAL A 167 14.45 -18.89 1.78
C VAL A 167 13.42 -18.59 2.88
N CYS A 168 13.35 -17.34 3.36
CA CYS A 168 12.33 -16.91 4.31
C CYS A 168 10.91 -17.10 3.76
N GLU A 169 10.65 -16.72 2.51
CA GLU A 169 9.34 -16.86 1.86
C GLU A 169 8.93 -18.33 1.69
N ILE A 170 9.86 -19.22 1.31
CA ILE A 170 9.62 -20.66 1.24
C ILE A 170 9.33 -21.23 2.62
N GLY A 171 10.14 -20.89 3.63
CA GLY A 171 9.94 -21.33 5.01
C GLY A 171 8.58 -20.90 5.57
N ARG A 172 8.12 -19.71 5.18
CA ARG A 172 6.81 -19.16 5.53
C ARG A 172 5.64 -19.99 5.00
N ARG A 173 5.82 -20.63 3.83
CA ARG A 173 4.80 -21.48 3.19
C ARG A 173 4.79 -22.90 3.75
N ILE A 174 5.91 -23.36 4.30
CA ILE A 174 6.04 -24.72 4.86
C ILE A 174 5.53 -24.77 6.31
N SER A 175 5.79 -23.73 7.12
CA SER A 175 5.48 -23.75 8.56
C SER A 175 4.56 -22.59 8.99
N PRO A 176 3.31 -22.89 9.40
CA PRO A 176 2.40 -21.88 9.97
C PRO A 176 2.95 -21.18 11.22
N ALA A 177 3.73 -21.90 12.04
CA ALA A 177 4.38 -21.32 13.23
C ALA A 177 5.48 -20.33 12.84
N TRP A 178 6.27 -20.64 11.80
CA TRP A 178 7.29 -19.74 11.27
C TRP A 178 6.67 -18.52 10.61
N ASN A 179 5.58 -18.70 9.87
CA ASN A 179 4.78 -17.62 9.32
C ASN A 179 4.32 -16.65 10.41
N LYS A 180 3.70 -17.16 11.49
CA LYS A 180 3.25 -16.33 12.60
C LYS A 180 4.42 -15.55 13.23
N LYS A 181 5.57 -16.19 13.47
CA LYS A 181 6.74 -15.53 14.06
C LYS A 181 7.28 -14.39 13.19
N LEU A 182 7.45 -14.64 11.89
CA LEU A 182 7.92 -13.62 10.94
C LEU A 182 6.91 -12.48 10.80
N MET A 183 5.62 -12.79 10.69
CA MET A 183 4.59 -11.77 10.57
C MET A 183 4.47 -10.90 11.82
N THR A 184 4.69 -11.46 13.02
CA THR A 184 4.75 -10.66 14.25
C THR A 184 5.99 -9.75 14.29
N MET A 185 7.15 -10.26 13.84
CA MET A 185 8.40 -9.48 13.81
C MET A 185 8.29 -8.26 12.86
N PHE A 186 7.61 -8.43 11.73
CA PHE A 186 7.43 -7.37 10.72
C PHE A 186 6.05 -6.71 10.77
N ALA A 187 5.28 -6.87 11.86
CA ALA A 187 3.90 -6.38 11.97
C ALA A 187 3.76 -4.85 11.80
N SER A 188 4.83 -4.08 12.04
CA SER A 188 4.86 -2.63 11.84
C SER A 188 4.96 -2.20 10.35
N VAL A 189 5.38 -3.11 9.46
CA VAL A 189 5.66 -2.84 8.04
C VAL A 189 4.78 -3.68 7.11
N ALA A 190 4.47 -4.92 7.50
CA ALA A 190 3.71 -5.87 6.70
C ALA A 190 2.21 -5.79 6.99
N HIS A 191 1.38 -5.82 5.94
CA HIS A 191 -0.08 -5.79 6.10
C HIS A 191 -0.65 -7.19 6.35
N PRO A 192 -1.77 -7.33 7.09
CA PRO A 192 -2.42 -8.63 7.31
C PRO A 192 -2.74 -9.40 6.02
N HIS A 193 -3.07 -8.70 4.92
CA HIS A 193 -3.34 -9.31 3.61
C HIS A 193 -2.09 -9.82 2.87
N GLU A 194 -0.88 -9.50 3.34
CA GLU A 194 0.39 -10.02 2.79
C GLU A 194 0.72 -11.42 3.35
N THR A 195 -0.06 -11.92 4.32
CA THR A 195 0.16 -13.21 4.97
C THR A 195 0.22 -14.39 3.99
N TYR A 196 -0.40 -14.30 2.82
CA TYR A 196 -0.40 -15.35 1.79
C TYR A 196 0.17 -14.90 0.44
N LYS A 197 0.70 -13.68 0.37
CA LYS A 197 1.36 -13.14 -0.83
C LYS A 197 2.87 -13.12 -0.63
N VAL A 198 3.61 -13.09 -1.73
CA VAL A 198 5.05 -12.79 -1.69
C VAL A 198 5.22 -11.40 -1.10
N ASN A 199 6.09 -11.26 -0.11
CA ASN A 199 6.34 -10.00 0.57
C ASN A 199 6.92 -8.94 -0.40
N SER A 200 6.47 -7.69 -0.29
CA SER A 200 7.00 -6.55 -1.05
C SER A 200 8.52 -6.40 -0.93
N ALA A 201 9.11 -6.76 0.20
CA ALA A 201 10.57 -6.75 0.37
C ALA A 201 11.28 -7.74 -0.57
N THR A 202 10.70 -8.92 -0.81
CA THR A 202 11.23 -9.91 -1.76
C THR A 202 11.15 -9.39 -3.18
N TRP A 203 10.03 -8.74 -3.54
CA TRP A 203 9.86 -8.06 -4.83
C TRP A 203 10.89 -6.94 -5.04
N TYR A 204 11.15 -6.14 -4.00
CA TYR A 204 12.16 -5.09 -4.04
C TYR A 204 13.57 -5.65 -4.24
N LEU A 205 13.95 -6.69 -3.49
CA LEU A 205 15.25 -7.34 -3.64
C LEU A 205 15.44 -7.97 -5.03
N LEU A 206 14.36 -8.51 -5.61
CA LEU A 206 14.39 -9.00 -6.99
C LEU A 206 14.65 -7.85 -7.98
N ALA A 207 14.00 -6.70 -7.81
CA ALA A 207 14.27 -5.53 -8.62
C ALA A 207 15.72 -5.05 -8.48
N LEU A 208 16.24 -4.97 -7.25
CA LEU A 208 17.64 -4.62 -7.01
C LEU A 208 18.62 -5.58 -7.69
N ALA A 209 18.34 -6.89 -7.69
CA ALA A 209 19.19 -7.88 -8.34
C ALA A 209 19.23 -7.68 -9.87
N ILE A 210 18.08 -7.41 -10.49
CA ILE A 210 17.98 -7.08 -11.92
C ILE A 210 18.73 -5.78 -12.22
N LEU A 211 18.49 -4.73 -11.43
CA LEU A 211 19.15 -3.44 -11.61
C LEU A 211 20.67 -3.57 -11.48
N ALA A 212 21.16 -4.27 -10.46
CA ALA A 212 22.58 -4.50 -10.23
C ALA A 212 23.26 -5.23 -11.40
N SER A 213 22.53 -6.12 -12.08
CA SER A 213 23.07 -6.96 -13.15
C SER A 213 23.00 -6.32 -14.54
N PHE A 214 22.01 -5.46 -14.80
CA PHE A 214 21.69 -5.01 -16.18
C PHE A 214 21.65 -3.50 -16.39
N VAL A 215 21.59 -2.70 -15.32
CA VAL A 215 21.41 -1.24 -15.42
C VAL A 215 22.69 -0.53 -14.98
N PRO A 216 23.15 0.53 -15.67
CA PRO A 216 24.31 1.32 -15.23
C PRO A 216 24.07 1.95 -13.85
N PRO A 217 25.11 2.20 -13.03
CA PRO A 217 24.96 2.71 -11.66
C PRO A 217 24.09 3.97 -11.54
N MET A 218 24.13 4.86 -12.54
CA MET A 218 23.28 6.06 -12.59
C MET A 218 21.79 5.70 -12.63
N GLY A 219 21.39 4.77 -13.49
CA GLY A 219 20.01 4.29 -13.57
C GLY A 219 19.57 3.54 -12.31
N GLN A 220 20.47 2.74 -11.72
CA GLN A 220 20.20 2.07 -10.45
C GLN A 220 19.93 3.10 -9.34
N ALA A 221 20.76 4.13 -9.24
CA ALA A 221 20.68 5.17 -8.23
C ALA A 221 19.38 5.99 -8.34
N ILE A 222 19.01 6.41 -9.55
CA ILE A 222 17.75 7.14 -9.76
C ILE A 222 16.55 6.23 -9.42
N ALA A 223 16.56 4.98 -9.86
CA ALA A 223 15.47 4.03 -9.61
C ALA A 223 15.15 3.83 -8.13
N VAL A 224 16.16 3.61 -7.28
CA VAL A 224 15.94 3.33 -5.86
C VAL A 224 15.46 4.56 -5.09
N VAL A 225 15.92 5.76 -5.47
CA VAL A 225 15.49 7.01 -4.83
C VAL A 225 14.09 7.40 -5.28
N VAL A 226 13.74 7.22 -6.56
CA VAL A 226 12.38 7.44 -7.07
C VAL A 226 11.39 6.51 -6.37
N LEU A 227 11.68 5.21 -6.22
CA LEU A 227 10.83 4.34 -5.42
C LEU A 227 10.75 4.81 -3.96
N GLY A 228 11.90 5.10 -3.34
CA GLY A 228 11.98 5.43 -1.92
C GLY A 228 11.28 6.73 -1.51
N LEU A 229 11.18 7.70 -2.41
CA LEU A 229 10.61 9.02 -2.12
C LEU A 229 9.27 9.26 -2.83
N SER A 230 9.17 8.92 -4.12
CA SER A 230 8.03 9.28 -4.95
C SER A 230 6.81 8.41 -4.70
N ASP A 231 6.97 7.10 -4.48
CA ASP A 231 5.86 6.21 -4.16
C ASP A 231 5.20 6.57 -2.81
N PRO A 232 5.96 6.77 -1.71
CA PRO A 232 5.39 7.28 -0.48
C PRO A 232 4.72 8.66 -0.62
N ALA A 233 5.33 9.59 -1.36
CA ALA A 233 4.76 10.92 -1.58
C ALA A 233 3.43 10.85 -2.33
N ALA A 234 3.36 10.06 -3.40
CA ALA A 234 2.15 9.80 -4.17
C ALA A 234 1.04 9.19 -3.30
N GLY A 235 1.40 8.22 -2.46
CA GLY A 235 0.48 7.60 -1.51
C GLY A 235 -0.06 8.58 -0.46
N ILE A 236 0.81 9.36 0.19
CA ILE A 236 0.43 10.30 1.25
C ILE A 236 -0.42 11.44 0.69
N ILE A 237 0.05 12.09 -0.37
CA ILE A 237 -0.61 13.25 -0.98
C ILE A 237 -1.90 12.81 -1.69
N GLY A 238 -1.85 11.68 -2.42
CA GLY A 238 -2.99 11.12 -3.13
C GLY A 238 -4.12 10.66 -2.21
N ARG A 239 -3.81 10.08 -1.03
CA ARG A 239 -4.86 9.74 -0.05
C ARG A 239 -5.48 10.99 0.57
N ARG A 240 -4.66 11.98 0.91
CA ARG A 240 -5.15 13.19 1.59
C ARG A 240 -5.95 14.14 0.71
N TYR A 241 -5.56 14.28 -0.56
CA TYR A 241 -6.13 15.29 -1.46
C TYR A 241 -6.74 14.70 -2.74
N GLY A 242 -6.42 13.46 -3.10
CA GLY A 242 -6.77 12.82 -4.37
C GLY A 242 -8.22 12.35 -4.46
N ARG A 243 -9.11 13.26 -4.87
CA ARG A 243 -10.54 12.99 -5.11
C ARG A 243 -10.78 12.29 -6.45
N LEU A 244 -10.15 12.78 -7.52
CA LEU A 244 -10.26 12.19 -8.85
C LEU A 244 -9.42 10.91 -8.91
N LYS A 245 -10.09 9.76 -9.05
CA LYS A 245 -9.46 8.45 -9.17
C LYS A 245 -9.12 8.14 -10.63
N LEU A 246 -7.99 7.46 -10.80
CA LEU A 246 -7.47 6.93 -12.05
C LEU A 246 -7.51 5.38 -11.99
N VAL A 247 -6.60 4.72 -12.71
CA VAL A 247 -6.46 3.26 -12.73
C VAL A 247 -6.12 2.74 -11.33
N GLY A 248 -6.74 1.62 -10.93
CA GLY A 248 -6.38 0.90 -9.70
C GLY A 248 -6.58 1.69 -8.39
N ASN A 249 -7.57 2.60 -8.33
CA ASN A 249 -7.84 3.51 -7.21
C ASN A 249 -6.69 4.48 -6.87
N LYS A 250 -5.69 4.62 -7.76
CA LYS A 250 -4.68 5.69 -7.68
C LYS A 250 -5.36 7.02 -8.03
N SER A 251 -4.79 8.15 -7.62
CA SER A 251 -5.45 9.46 -7.77
C SER A 251 -4.63 10.39 -8.63
N LEU A 252 -5.29 11.28 -9.39
CA LEU A 252 -4.58 12.23 -10.24
C LEU A 252 -3.58 13.07 -9.44
N ILE A 253 -3.99 13.56 -8.26
CA ILE A 253 -3.13 14.35 -7.38
C ILE A 253 -1.95 13.51 -6.85
N GLY A 254 -2.16 12.22 -6.56
CA GLY A 254 -1.09 11.30 -6.18
C GLY A 254 -0.08 11.11 -7.33
N SER A 255 -0.55 10.91 -8.55
CA SER A 255 0.32 10.76 -9.73
C SER A 255 1.07 12.07 -10.06
N THR A 256 0.44 13.23 -9.90
CA THR A 256 1.14 14.53 -10.02
C THR A 256 2.23 14.66 -8.96
N ALA A 257 1.95 14.27 -7.71
CA ALA A 257 2.95 14.25 -6.65
C ALA A 257 4.09 13.29 -6.97
N PHE A 258 3.80 12.12 -7.57
CA PHE A 258 4.84 11.21 -8.05
C PHE A 258 5.74 11.88 -9.08
N VAL A 259 5.19 12.46 -10.16
CA VAL A 259 5.97 13.11 -11.22
C VAL A 259 6.90 14.18 -10.65
N LEU A 260 6.38 15.08 -9.81
CA LEU A 260 7.15 16.18 -9.24
C LEU A 260 8.28 15.68 -8.33
N THR A 261 7.97 14.74 -7.44
CA THR A 261 8.97 14.21 -6.50
C THR A 261 10.00 13.34 -7.22
N ALA A 262 9.61 12.57 -8.24
CA ALA A 262 10.52 11.75 -9.04
C ALA A 262 11.49 12.62 -9.84
N PHE A 263 10.99 13.70 -10.45
CA PHE A 263 11.83 14.68 -11.14
C PHE A 263 12.84 15.31 -10.18
N MET A 264 12.40 15.80 -9.02
CA MET A 264 13.28 16.41 -8.02
C MET A 264 14.31 15.41 -7.46
N ALA A 265 13.88 14.18 -7.19
CA ALA A 265 14.76 13.12 -6.71
C ALA A 265 15.84 12.75 -7.75
N ALA A 266 15.45 12.58 -9.02
CA ALA A 266 16.38 12.31 -10.11
C ALA A 266 17.38 13.47 -10.29
N MET A 267 16.90 14.72 -10.29
CA MET A 267 17.75 15.90 -10.34
C MET A 267 18.73 15.96 -9.16
N GLY A 268 18.27 15.63 -7.94
CA GLY A 268 19.13 15.58 -6.76
C GLY A 268 20.24 14.53 -6.87
N VAL A 269 19.91 13.31 -7.31
CA VAL A 269 20.90 12.25 -7.54
C VAL A 269 21.92 12.69 -8.61
N LEU A 270 21.45 13.23 -9.73
CA LEU A 270 22.32 13.69 -10.82
C LEU A 270 23.24 14.84 -10.40
N ALA A 271 22.71 15.84 -9.70
CA ALA A 271 23.49 16.98 -9.25
C ALA A 271 24.57 16.60 -8.20
N ILE A 272 24.26 15.67 -7.31
CA ILE A 272 25.16 15.26 -6.22
C ILE A 272 26.22 14.27 -6.70
N TYR A 273 25.81 13.22 -7.42
CA TYR A 273 26.68 12.09 -7.77
C TYR A 273 27.22 12.14 -9.20
N TYR A 274 26.58 12.89 -10.09
CA TYR A 274 26.94 12.95 -11.51
C TYR A 274 27.08 14.40 -12.02
N PRO A 275 27.83 15.30 -11.33
CA PRO A 275 27.90 16.72 -11.67
C PRO A 275 28.56 17.00 -13.04
N HIS A 276 29.19 16.00 -13.65
CA HIS A 276 29.78 16.08 -14.99
C HIS A 276 28.73 16.00 -16.11
N VAL A 277 27.50 15.55 -15.83
CA VAL A 277 26.42 15.50 -16.83
C VAL A 277 25.92 16.91 -17.08
N ALA A 278 25.85 17.34 -18.35
CA ALA A 278 25.37 18.69 -18.64
C ALA A 278 23.90 18.87 -18.23
N LEU A 279 23.52 20.07 -17.76
CA LEU A 279 22.19 20.36 -17.23
C LEU A 279 21.04 19.95 -18.17
N GLY A 280 21.20 20.16 -19.49
CA GLY A 280 20.20 19.74 -20.48
C GLY A 280 19.94 18.22 -20.45
N HIS A 281 21.00 17.41 -20.38
CA HIS A 281 20.91 15.96 -20.25
C HIS A 281 20.28 15.56 -18.92
N MET A 282 20.62 16.25 -17.82
CA MET A 282 20.01 15.98 -16.52
C MET A 282 18.49 16.19 -16.55
N LEU A 283 18.02 17.29 -17.17
CA LEU A 283 16.60 17.58 -17.31
C LEU A 283 15.86 16.53 -18.14
N ILE A 284 16.47 16.06 -19.24
CA ILE A 284 15.89 15.00 -20.08
C ILE A 284 15.77 13.70 -19.28
N ILE A 285 16.85 13.26 -18.64
CA ILE A 285 16.86 12.04 -17.81
C ILE A 285 15.81 12.15 -16.70
N ALA A 286 15.80 13.25 -15.95
CA ALA A 286 14.85 13.46 -14.86
C ALA A 286 13.39 13.45 -15.34
N MET A 287 13.09 14.04 -16.51
CA MET A 287 11.73 13.98 -17.04
C MET A 287 11.32 12.59 -17.52
N VAL A 288 12.18 11.90 -18.27
CA VAL A 288 11.86 10.55 -18.77
C VAL A 288 11.61 9.61 -17.59
N THR A 289 12.48 9.64 -16.58
CA THR A 289 12.34 8.79 -15.39
C THR A 289 11.08 9.12 -14.59
N ALA A 290 10.72 10.39 -14.42
CA ALA A 290 9.50 10.80 -13.72
C ALA A 290 8.23 10.31 -14.42
N PHE A 291 8.15 10.44 -15.75
CA PHE A 291 6.99 9.94 -16.51
C PHE A 291 6.93 8.42 -16.54
N CYS A 292 8.04 7.74 -16.85
CA CYS A 292 8.10 6.28 -16.87
C CYS A 292 7.78 5.67 -15.49
N GLY A 293 8.30 6.27 -14.41
CA GLY A 293 7.98 5.87 -13.04
C GLY A 293 6.51 6.06 -12.69
N THR A 294 5.89 7.15 -13.16
CA THR A 294 4.45 7.40 -12.94
C THR A 294 3.57 6.44 -13.73
N ILE A 295 3.95 6.10 -14.96
CA ILE A 295 3.26 5.09 -15.78
C ILE A 295 3.38 3.73 -15.09
N ALA A 296 4.58 3.36 -14.62
CA ALA A 296 4.78 2.14 -13.84
C ALA A 296 3.85 2.13 -12.63
N GLU A 297 3.85 3.20 -11.83
CA GLU A 297 2.96 3.36 -10.67
C GLU A 297 1.49 3.18 -11.05
N LEU A 298 1.00 3.84 -12.11
CA LEU A 298 -0.41 3.77 -12.51
C LEU A 298 -0.85 2.39 -13.01
N PHE A 299 0.03 1.68 -13.71
CA PHE A 299 -0.32 0.45 -14.44
C PHE A 299 0.21 -0.83 -13.80
N THR A 300 0.69 -0.80 -12.55
CA THR A 300 1.00 -2.03 -11.81
C THR A 300 -0.28 -2.82 -11.50
N LEU A 301 -0.76 -3.58 -12.48
CA LEU A 301 -1.91 -4.47 -12.38
C LEU A 301 -1.41 -5.90 -12.18
N GLY A 302 -1.13 -6.28 -10.93
CA GLY A 302 -0.85 -7.66 -10.52
C GLY A 302 0.56 -7.94 -10.01
N LEU A 303 1.55 -7.10 -10.35
CA LEU A 303 2.88 -7.12 -9.75
C LEU A 303 2.94 -6.15 -8.55
N ASP A 304 4.03 -6.19 -7.78
CA ASP A 304 4.24 -5.25 -6.68
C ASP A 304 4.86 -3.94 -7.22
N ASP A 305 4.41 -2.79 -6.71
CA ASP A 305 4.96 -1.47 -7.06
C ASP A 305 6.46 -1.39 -6.72
N ASN A 306 6.90 -2.12 -5.69
CA ASN A 306 8.30 -2.21 -5.27
C ASN A 306 9.20 -2.98 -6.25
N PHE A 307 8.60 -3.71 -7.18
CA PHE A 307 9.32 -4.32 -8.28
C PHE A 307 9.23 -3.45 -9.54
N THR A 308 8.01 -3.06 -9.91
CA THR A 308 7.72 -2.48 -11.23
C THR A 308 8.33 -1.09 -11.38
N ILE A 309 8.20 -0.23 -10.37
CA ILE A 309 8.72 1.15 -10.40
C ILE A 309 10.25 1.17 -10.60
N PRO A 310 11.07 0.55 -9.73
CA PRO A 310 12.52 0.64 -9.86
C PRO A 310 13.03 0.00 -11.16
N VAL A 311 12.44 -1.12 -11.60
CA VAL A 311 12.83 -1.76 -12.87
C VAL A 311 12.55 -0.82 -14.05
N VAL A 312 11.33 -0.29 -14.17
CA VAL A 312 10.96 0.60 -15.28
C VAL A 312 11.81 1.87 -15.26
N VAL A 313 11.99 2.51 -14.09
CA VAL A 313 12.79 3.72 -13.97
C VAL A 313 14.27 3.47 -14.32
N GLY A 314 14.85 2.38 -13.84
CA GLY A 314 16.24 2.02 -14.09
C GLY A 314 16.51 1.77 -15.57
N PHE A 315 15.69 0.96 -16.23
CA PHE A 315 15.81 0.71 -17.67
C PHE A 315 15.50 1.94 -18.51
N ALA A 316 14.49 2.73 -18.16
CA ALA A 316 14.19 3.98 -18.87
C ALA A 316 15.38 4.96 -18.81
N THR A 317 16.04 5.05 -17.65
CA THR A 317 17.28 5.82 -17.50
C THR A 317 18.38 5.26 -18.40
N ALA A 318 18.62 3.95 -18.36
CA ALA A 318 19.67 3.30 -19.14
C ALA A 318 19.48 3.52 -20.66
N VAL A 319 18.24 3.38 -21.14
CA VAL A 319 17.89 3.65 -22.53
C VAL A 319 18.11 5.11 -22.86
N THR A 320 17.67 6.04 -22.01
CA THR A 320 17.89 7.48 -22.22
C THR A 320 19.37 7.80 -22.35
N LEU A 321 20.22 7.24 -21.48
CA LEU A 321 21.67 7.42 -21.51
C LEU A 321 22.32 6.89 -22.79
N ALA A 322 21.73 5.89 -23.46
CA ALA A 322 22.27 5.38 -24.72
C ALA A 322 22.04 6.34 -25.91
N PHE A 323 21.17 7.33 -25.77
CA PHE A 323 20.83 8.32 -26.81
C PHE A 323 21.39 9.72 -26.53
N LEU A 324 22.07 9.94 -25.41
CA LEU A 324 22.64 11.22 -24.97
C LEU A 324 24.16 11.13 -24.97
#